data_AF-F2RQ61-F1
#
_entry.id   AF-F2RQ61-F1
#
_cell.length_a   1.000
_cell.length_b   1.000
_cell.length_c   1.000
_cell.angle_alpha   90.00
_cell.angle_beta   90.00
_cell.angle_gamma   90.00
#
_symmetry.space_group_name_H-M   'P 1'
#
loop_
_entity.id
_entity.type
_entity.pdbx_description
1 polymer ?
#
loop_
_entity_poly.entity_id
_entity_poly.type
_entity_poly.pdbx_seq_one_letter_code
_entity_poly.pdbx_strand_id
1 'polypeptide(L)'
;MAVSTANISTRVSLRWPPEPAYETTDTASLSVGGWYVDLRIHRESGKVEWAMAGQRVVESASSSIVVFTHAIDSLQLFDTADIGTFKKLSNGDDLETGKMIRHDLPGAPVCEYEELWRSLDIPKTVPKGHGYAWVLESEEMLPNISMPKPDYEGVMVVKTFLGRVPGHYIALRQTQWYQEKQVDGKPVLTKAGGEVSGRREIWDATTGQNATVKYAVGAECDNLPSLVAAGESLQFSGEGEGPWRSPGRVVIIDGMRFLVRAFEELPLTINGE
;
A
#
# COMPACT_ATOMS: atom_id res chain seq x y z
N MET A 1 -3.17 -5.19 26.44
CA MET A 1 -3.46 -5.30 25.00
C MET A 1 -2.22 -4.85 24.25
N ALA A 2 -1.84 -5.53 23.17
CA ALA A 2 -0.77 -5.05 22.31
C ALA A 2 -1.19 -3.68 21.73
N VAL A 3 -0.23 -2.77 21.57
CA VAL A 3 -0.49 -1.48 20.92
C VAL A 3 -0.78 -1.75 19.45
N SER A 4 -1.88 -1.19 18.94
CA SER A 4 -2.24 -1.25 17.52
C SER A 4 -1.10 -0.73 16.65
N THR A 5 -0.78 -1.44 15.57
CA THR A 5 0.17 -0.97 14.56
C THR A 5 -0.53 -0.32 13.37
N ALA A 6 -1.87 -0.36 13.32
CA ALA A 6 -2.64 0.35 12.32
C ALA A 6 -2.32 1.86 12.30
N ASN A 7 -1.94 2.36 11.12
CA ASN A 7 -1.60 3.75 10.89
C ASN A 7 -2.00 4.18 9.47
N ILE A 8 -2.31 5.47 9.31
CA ILE A 8 -2.36 6.16 8.03
C ILE A 8 -1.53 7.44 8.18
N SER A 9 -0.64 7.71 7.23
CA SER A 9 0.21 8.90 7.24
C SER A 9 0.19 9.61 5.90
N THR A 10 0.41 10.92 5.93
CA THR A 10 0.69 11.75 4.76
C THR A 10 2.13 12.24 4.81
N ARG A 11 2.79 12.31 3.66
CA ARG A 11 4.07 13.02 3.55
C ARG A 11 3.79 14.52 3.60
N VAL A 12 4.50 15.20 4.48
CA VAL A 12 4.48 16.67 4.68
C VAL A 12 5.48 17.33 3.76
N SER A 13 6.65 16.71 3.60
CA SER A 13 7.68 17.15 2.66
C SER A 13 8.66 16.05 2.33
N LEU A 14 9.22 16.11 1.13
CA LEU A 14 10.44 15.45 0.69
C LEU A 14 11.56 16.49 0.55
N ARG A 15 12.78 16.10 0.85
CA ARG A 15 13.97 16.91 0.63
C ARG A 15 15.11 16.05 0.15
N TRP A 16 15.87 16.58 -0.79
CA TRP A 16 17.17 16.05 -1.22
C TRP A 16 18.27 17.01 -0.74
N PRO A 17 18.88 16.81 0.44
CA PRO A 17 19.85 17.76 0.97
C PRO A 17 21.00 18.05 -0.01
N PRO A 18 21.45 19.31 -0.12
CA PRO A 18 21.06 20.47 0.70
C PRO A 18 19.84 21.24 0.19
N GLU A 19 19.16 20.80 -0.88
CA GLU A 19 18.06 21.52 -1.52
C GLU A 19 16.91 21.80 -0.53
N PRO A 20 16.08 22.84 -0.75
CA PRO A 20 14.91 23.09 0.09
C PRO A 20 13.91 21.93 0.06
N ALA A 21 13.19 21.73 1.17
CA ALA A 21 12.11 20.75 1.23
C ALA A 21 10.92 21.22 0.38
N TYR A 22 10.23 20.26 -0.24
CA TYR A 22 9.05 20.50 -1.07
C TYR A 22 8.04 19.36 -0.91
N GLU A 23 6.79 19.55 -1.37
CA GLU A 23 5.80 18.47 -1.44
C GLU A 23 4.92 18.63 -2.67
N THR A 24 5.24 17.86 -3.71
CA THR A 24 4.51 17.84 -4.99
C THR A 24 3.35 16.86 -4.98
N THR A 25 3.19 16.04 -3.93
CA THR A 25 2.22 14.96 -3.90
C THR A 25 1.17 15.09 -2.82
N ASP A 26 0.00 14.52 -3.09
CA ASP A 26 -0.94 14.07 -2.06
C ASP A 26 -0.64 12.60 -1.77
N THR A 27 0.35 12.38 -0.91
CA THR A 27 0.79 11.05 -0.49
C THR A 27 -0.09 10.50 0.64
N ALA A 28 -0.43 9.22 0.54
CA ALA A 28 -1.05 8.47 1.62
C ALA A 28 -0.39 7.10 1.76
N SER A 29 0.08 6.80 2.97
CA SER A 29 0.70 5.53 3.31
C SER A 29 -0.02 4.90 4.49
N LEU A 30 -0.65 3.75 4.25
CA LEU A 30 -1.41 2.99 5.24
C LEU A 30 -0.61 1.76 5.65
N SER A 31 -0.54 1.45 6.95
CA SER A 31 0.08 0.21 7.43
C SER A 31 -0.73 -0.48 8.53
N VAL A 32 -0.68 -1.81 8.54
CA VAL A 32 -1.30 -2.70 9.56
C VAL A 32 -0.46 -3.97 9.67
N GLY A 33 -0.15 -4.43 10.88
CA GLY A 33 0.51 -5.71 11.15
C GLY A 33 1.82 -5.95 10.39
N GLY A 34 2.62 -4.91 10.12
CA GLY A 34 3.86 -5.02 9.35
C GLY A 34 3.67 -5.10 7.83
N TRP A 35 2.50 -4.73 7.31
CA TRP A 35 2.22 -4.58 5.89
C TRP A 35 1.81 -3.14 5.57
N TYR A 36 2.06 -2.69 4.34
CA TYR A 36 1.73 -1.33 3.93
C TYR A 36 1.19 -1.24 2.50
N VAL A 37 0.45 -0.16 2.25
CA VAL A 37 -0.01 0.28 0.93
C VAL A 37 0.21 1.80 0.85
N ASP A 38 1.02 2.23 -0.11
CA ASP A 38 1.47 3.61 -0.30
C ASP A 38 1.08 4.11 -1.70
N LEU A 39 0.36 5.23 -1.76
CA LEU A 39 -0.06 5.86 -3.01
C LEU A 39 0.28 7.34 -2.97
N ARG A 40 1.14 7.77 -3.91
CA ARG A 40 1.59 9.15 -4.08
C ARG A 40 1.05 9.69 -5.39
N ILE A 41 0.13 10.64 -5.30
CA ILE A 41 -0.46 11.31 -6.48
C ILE A 41 0.17 12.68 -6.64
N HIS A 42 0.75 12.95 -7.79
CA HIS A 42 1.26 14.28 -8.12
C HIS A 42 0.11 15.29 -8.19
N ARG A 43 0.16 16.34 -7.37
CA ARG A 43 -0.97 17.26 -7.14
C ARG A 43 -1.44 17.96 -8.40
N GLU A 44 -0.51 18.38 -9.26
CA GLU A 44 -0.85 19.18 -10.44
C GLU A 44 -1.38 18.32 -11.59
N SER A 45 -0.84 17.11 -11.76
CA SER A 45 -1.15 16.26 -12.91
C SER A 45 -2.22 15.21 -12.59
N GLY A 46 -2.47 14.95 -11.31
CA GLY A 46 -3.36 13.87 -10.86
C GLY A 46 -2.84 12.46 -11.18
N LYS A 47 -1.59 12.32 -11.64
CA LYS A 47 -0.98 11.05 -11.99
C LYS A 47 -0.27 10.42 -10.79
N VAL A 48 -0.08 9.10 -10.84
CA VAL A 48 0.79 8.39 -9.90
C VAL A 48 2.22 8.94 -10.06
N GLU A 49 2.79 9.48 -8.98
CA GLU A 49 4.22 9.75 -8.88
C GLU A 49 4.94 8.45 -8.51
N TRP A 50 4.46 7.80 -7.45
CA TRP A 50 4.95 6.52 -6.98
C TRP A 50 3.84 5.81 -6.22
N ALA A 51 3.75 4.50 -6.38
CA ALA A 51 2.80 3.64 -5.70
C ALA A 51 3.48 2.31 -5.40
N MET A 52 3.37 1.89 -4.14
CA MET A 52 4.07 0.73 -3.59
C MET A 52 3.20 -0.02 -2.60
N ALA A 53 3.41 -1.33 -2.48
CA ALA A 53 2.84 -2.11 -1.39
C ALA A 53 3.73 -3.31 -1.08
N GLY A 54 3.73 -3.73 0.18
CA GLY A 54 4.48 -4.90 0.63
C GLY A 54 4.65 -4.94 2.14
N GLN A 55 5.80 -5.42 2.61
CA GLN A 55 6.07 -5.59 4.04
C GLN A 55 6.88 -4.42 4.59
N ARG A 56 6.51 -4.00 5.79
CA ARG A 56 7.22 -3.05 6.64
C ARG A 56 7.89 -3.84 7.77
N VAL A 57 9.20 -4.05 7.67
CA VAL A 57 9.98 -4.83 8.64
C VAL A 57 10.79 -3.88 9.51
N VAL A 58 10.48 -3.84 10.81
CA VAL A 58 11.29 -3.10 11.79
C VAL A 58 12.51 -3.96 12.14
N GLU A 59 13.71 -3.38 12.05
CA GLU A 59 14.93 -4.10 12.37
C GLU A 59 14.99 -4.43 13.87
N SER A 60 15.28 -5.69 14.20
CA SER A 60 15.29 -6.15 15.60
C SER A 60 16.37 -5.49 16.45
N ALA A 61 17.49 -5.13 15.83
CA ALA A 61 18.62 -4.49 16.50
C ALA A 61 18.41 -2.97 16.70
N SER A 62 17.53 -2.35 15.90
CA SER A 62 17.24 -0.91 15.99
C SER A 62 15.81 -0.63 15.53
N SER A 63 14.94 -0.25 16.47
CA SER A 63 13.55 0.06 16.17
C SER A 63 13.34 1.31 15.31
N SER A 64 14.39 2.12 15.12
CA SER A 64 14.38 3.26 14.21
C SER A 64 14.64 2.85 12.76
N ILE A 65 15.23 1.68 12.50
CA ILE A 65 15.53 1.23 11.14
C ILE A 65 14.36 0.38 10.65
N VAL A 66 13.83 0.75 9.50
CA VAL A 66 12.69 0.09 8.86
C VAL A 66 13.06 -0.26 7.43
N VAL A 67 12.79 -1.51 7.07
CA VAL A 67 13.02 -2.06 5.74
C VAL A 67 11.67 -2.28 5.07
N PHE A 68 11.50 -1.74 3.87
CA PHE A 68 10.28 -1.88 3.07
C PHE A 68 10.52 -2.80 1.88
N THR A 69 9.71 -3.85 1.74
CA THR A 69 9.76 -4.75 0.58
C THR A 69 8.69 -4.39 -0.42
N HIS A 70 9.01 -4.51 -1.71
CA HIS A 70 8.18 -3.97 -2.78
C HIS A 70 7.51 -5.10 -3.58
N ALA A 71 6.32 -5.51 -3.15
CA ALA A 71 5.51 -6.49 -3.87
C ALA A 71 4.86 -5.86 -5.11
N ILE A 72 4.36 -4.63 -4.98
CA ILE A 72 3.97 -3.72 -6.07
C ILE A 72 4.93 -2.52 -6.03
N ASP A 73 5.37 -2.07 -7.20
CA ASP A 73 6.16 -0.85 -7.36
C ASP A 73 6.04 -0.29 -8.78
N SER A 74 5.60 0.96 -8.91
CA SER A 74 5.49 1.65 -10.21
C SER A 74 6.83 2.04 -10.81
N LEU A 75 7.88 2.18 -10.01
CA LEU A 75 9.25 2.47 -10.44
C LEU A 75 10.08 1.22 -10.70
N GLN A 76 9.47 0.03 -10.65
CA GLN A 76 10.10 -1.26 -10.97
C GLN A 76 11.18 -1.72 -9.98
N LEU A 77 11.20 -1.16 -8.78
CA LEU A 77 12.22 -1.41 -7.75
C LEU A 77 11.91 -2.65 -6.89
N PHE A 78 11.54 -3.77 -7.52
CA PHE A 78 11.10 -4.99 -6.80
C PHE A 78 12.20 -5.70 -6.00
N ASP A 79 13.45 -5.61 -6.48
CA ASP A 79 14.60 -6.32 -5.92
C ASP A 79 15.44 -5.46 -4.96
N THR A 80 15.00 -4.22 -4.72
CA THR A 80 15.59 -3.30 -3.76
C THR A 80 14.63 -3.10 -2.60
N ALA A 81 15.13 -3.22 -1.38
CA ALA A 81 14.38 -2.84 -0.20
C ALA A 81 14.79 -1.43 0.20
N ASP A 82 13.82 -0.54 0.40
CA ASP A 82 14.08 0.79 0.94
C ASP A 82 14.37 0.67 2.43
N ILE A 83 15.48 1.30 2.86
CA ILE A 83 15.89 1.33 4.26
C ILE A 83 15.79 2.77 4.75
N GLY A 84 14.77 3.01 5.59
CA GLY A 84 14.52 4.30 6.23
C GLY A 84 14.93 4.27 7.70
N THR A 85 15.55 5.35 8.17
CA THR A 85 15.78 5.61 9.60
C THR A 85 14.78 6.63 10.10
N PHE A 86 13.93 6.23 11.05
CA PHE A 86 12.85 7.03 11.59
C PHE A 86 13.21 7.67 12.93
N LYS A 87 12.87 8.94 13.06
CA LYS A 87 12.98 9.70 14.31
C LYS A 87 11.70 10.48 14.56
N LYS A 88 11.03 10.19 15.68
CA LYS A 88 9.90 10.98 16.15
C LYS A 88 10.35 12.39 16.52
N LEU A 89 9.69 13.39 15.96
CA LEU A 89 9.94 14.80 16.27
C LEU A 89 9.05 15.28 17.42
N SER A 90 9.41 16.43 18.00
CA SER A 90 8.69 17.01 19.15
C SER A 90 7.26 17.43 18.84
N ASN A 91 6.94 17.72 17.57
CA ASN A 91 5.59 18.04 17.11
C ASN A 91 4.74 16.78 16.81
N GLY A 92 5.29 15.58 16.99
CA GLY A 92 4.62 14.32 16.72
C GLY A 92 4.74 13.82 15.27
N ASP A 93 5.36 14.57 14.36
CA ASP A 93 5.69 14.07 13.03
C ASP A 93 6.89 13.11 13.11
N ASP A 94 7.06 12.26 12.09
CA ASP A 94 8.19 11.33 11.95
C ASP A 94 9.13 11.82 10.85
N LEU A 95 10.40 12.02 11.17
CA LEU A 95 11.44 12.26 10.18
C LEU A 95 12.03 10.91 9.75
N GLU A 96 11.86 10.58 8.48
CA GLU A 96 12.53 9.48 7.82
C GLU A 96 13.75 10.00 7.05
N THR A 97 14.89 9.35 7.22
CA THR A 97 16.09 9.63 6.43
C THR A 97 16.68 8.34 5.88
N GLY A 98 17.31 8.45 4.71
CA GLY A 98 17.94 7.29 4.09
C GLY A 98 18.66 7.66 2.82
N LYS A 99 18.90 6.65 1.98
CA LYS A 99 19.43 6.81 0.63
C LYS A 99 18.53 6.05 -0.33
N MET A 100 18.09 6.72 -1.39
CA MET A 100 17.28 6.10 -2.44
C MET A 100 17.64 6.69 -3.80
N ILE A 101 17.16 6.05 -4.86
CA ILE A 101 17.37 6.51 -6.24
C ILE A 101 16.58 7.79 -6.49
N ARG A 102 17.24 8.83 -7.01
CA ARG A 102 16.62 10.10 -7.37
C ARG A 102 16.22 10.12 -8.85
N HIS A 103 15.03 9.58 -9.13
CA HIS A 103 14.53 9.32 -10.49
C HIS A 103 14.30 10.57 -11.36
N ASP A 104 14.17 11.76 -10.75
CA ASP A 104 14.00 13.03 -11.46
C ASP A 104 15.31 13.54 -12.09
N LEU A 105 16.47 12.99 -11.73
CA LEU A 105 17.76 13.39 -12.27
C LEU A 105 18.29 12.42 -13.35
N PRO A 106 19.03 12.93 -14.36
CA PRO A 106 19.68 12.10 -15.36
C PRO A 106 20.57 11.02 -14.72
N GLY A 107 20.39 9.77 -15.16
CA GLY A 107 21.14 8.63 -14.64
C GLY A 107 20.69 8.11 -13.29
N ALA A 108 19.65 8.69 -12.69
CA ALA A 108 19.01 8.24 -11.46
C ALA A 108 20.03 7.91 -10.33
N PRO A 109 20.85 8.89 -9.90
CA PRO A 109 21.84 8.66 -8.87
C PRO A 109 21.19 8.30 -7.53
N VAL A 110 21.90 7.53 -6.71
CA VAL A 110 21.51 7.32 -5.31
C VAL A 110 21.85 8.59 -4.51
N CYS A 111 20.85 9.17 -3.85
CA CYS A 111 20.98 10.40 -3.07
C CYS A 111 20.47 10.22 -1.64
N GLU A 112 20.97 11.04 -0.73
CA GLU A 112 20.39 11.17 0.61
C GLU A 112 19.04 11.88 0.51
N TYR A 113 18.07 11.41 1.28
CA TYR A 113 16.75 12.02 1.35
C TYR A 113 16.32 12.25 2.79
N GLU A 114 15.41 13.22 2.97
CA GLU A 114 14.65 13.43 4.19
C GLU A 114 13.15 13.47 3.82
N GLU A 115 12.34 12.58 4.39
CA GLU A 115 10.88 12.64 4.29
C GLU A 115 10.30 12.96 5.67
N LEU A 116 9.43 13.96 5.73
CA LEU A 116 8.70 14.31 6.94
C LEU A 116 7.29 13.74 6.83
N TRP A 117 6.89 12.90 7.78
CA TRP A 117 5.63 12.17 7.78
C TRP A 117 4.74 12.61 8.92
N ARG A 118 3.46 12.82 8.62
CA ARG A 118 2.43 13.11 9.61
C ARG A 118 1.41 11.99 9.65
N SER A 119 1.23 11.39 10.81
CA SER A 119 0.09 10.49 11.03
C SER A 119 -1.22 11.27 10.95
N LEU A 120 -2.18 10.73 10.21
CA LEU A 120 -3.55 11.22 10.19
C LEU A 120 -4.32 10.60 11.37
N ASP A 121 -5.27 11.35 11.91
CA ASP A 121 -6.05 10.90 13.05
C ASP A 121 -6.97 9.75 12.65
N ILE A 122 -6.78 8.60 13.30
CA ILE A 122 -7.80 7.54 13.35
C ILE A 122 -8.72 7.90 14.53
N PRO A 123 -10.03 8.08 14.32
CA PRO A 123 -10.91 8.56 15.39
C PRO A 123 -10.98 7.56 16.53
N LYS A 124 -11.09 8.09 17.75
CA LYS A 124 -11.24 7.30 18.97
C LYS A 124 -12.58 6.58 19.08
N THR A 125 -13.57 7.05 18.32
CA THR A 125 -14.92 6.51 18.31
C THR A 125 -15.35 6.13 16.90
N VAL A 126 -16.00 4.98 16.77
CA VAL A 126 -16.49 4.44 15.50
C VAL A 126 -17.84 3.75 15.72
N PRO A 127 -18.68 3.59 14.68
CA PRO A 127 -19.88 2.76 14.77
C PRO A 127 -19.54 1.29 15.06
N LYS A 128 -20.49 0.56 15.65
CA LYS A 128 -20.35 -0.87 15.90
C LYS A 128 -20.04 -1.61 14.60
N GLY A 129 -19.00 -2.45 14.60
CA GLY A 129 -18.58 -3.19 13.41
C GLY A 129 -17.66 -2.40 12.46
N HIS A 130 -17.12 -1.24 12.87
CA HIS A 130 -16.17 -0.46 12.07
C HIS A 130 -14.80 -0.23 12.75
N GLY A 131 -14.60 -0.78 13.96
CA GLY A 131 -13.39 -0.62 14.77
C GLY A 131 -12.24 -1.59 14.46
N TYR A 132 -11.93 -1.78 13.19
CA TYR A 132 -10.84 -2.66 12.77
C TYR A 132 -10.07 -2.10 11.58
N ALA A 133 -8.87 -2.65 11.38
CA ALA A 133 -8.00 -2.37 10.26
C ALA A 133 -7.48 -3.67 9.65
N TRP A 134 -7.15 -3.65 8.36
CA TRP A 134 -6.58 -4.82 7.68
C TRP A 134 -5.75 -4.43 6.46
N VAL A 135 -4.90 -5.36 6.03
CA VAL A 135 -4.26 -5.37 4.72
C VAL A 135 -4.48 -6.73 4.07
N LEU A 136 -4.86 -6.73 2.79
CA LEU A 136 -5.07 -7.91 1.98
C LEU A 136 -4.15 -7.88 0.76
N GLU A 137 -3.72 -9.06 0.34
CA GLU A 137 -3.01 -9.28 -0.92
C GLU A 137 -3.80 -10.31 -1.73
N SER A 138 -4.03 -10.06 -3.02
CA SER A 138 -4.63 -11.05 -3.91
C SER A 138 -3.80 -12.34 -3.89
N GLU A 139 -4.43 -13.49 -3.77
CA GLU A 139 -3.73 -14.74 -4.11
C GLU A 139 -3.23 -14.60 -5.54
N GLU A 140 -2.00 -15.05 -5.79
CA GLU A 140 -1.40 -14.96 -7.12
C GLU A 140 -2.30 -15.69 -8.10
N MET A 141 -3.00 -14.90 -8.90
CA MET A 141 -3.74 -15.40 -10.04
C MET A 141 -2.67 -15.77 -11.07
N LEU A 142 -2.13 -16.99 -10.96
CA LEU A 142 -1.42 -17.58 -12.08
C LEU A 142 -2.38 -17.52 -13.27
N PRO A 143 -1.95 -16.98 -14.41
CA PRO A 143 -2.84 -16.85 -15.53
C PRO A 143 -3.26 -18.27 -15.92
N ASN A 144 -4.53 -18.45 -16.29
CA ASN A 144 -4.90 -19.62 -17.08
C ASN A 144 -3.89 -19.69 -18.23
N ILE A 145 -3.15 -20.81 -18.34
CA ILE A 145 -1.99 -21.07 -19.22
C ILE A 145 -2.38 -21.02 -20.71
N SER A 146 -3.06 -19.95 -21.14
CA SER A 146 -3.87 -19.91 -22.35
C SER A 146 -3.87 -18.54 -23.02
N MET A 147 -2.85 -17.72 -22.75
CA MET A 147 -2.52 -16.60 -23.63
C MET A 147 -1.00 -16.51 -23.75
N PRO A 148 -0.36 -17.36 -24.57
CA PRO A 148 0.97 -17.04 -25.06
C PRO A 148 0.86 -15.74 -25.86
N LYS A 149 1.45 -14.65 -25.35
CA LYS A 149 1.95 -13.64 -26.28
C LYS A 149 3.06 -14.33 -27.07
N PRO A 150 3.05 -14.28 -28.41
CA PRO A 150 4.00 -15.02 -29.24
C PRO A 150 5.48 -14.72 -28.93
N ASP A 151 5.78 -13.65 -28.19
CA ASP A 151 7.14 -13.18 -27.91
C ASP A 151 7.53 -13.22 -26.40
N TYR A 152 6.77 -13.88 -25.52
CA TYR A 152 7.08 -13.87 -24.07
C TYR A 152 6.99 -15.26 -23.42
N GLU A 153 8.15 -15.88 -23.16
CA GLU A 153 8.31 -17.11 -22.36
C GLU A 153 8.29 -16.79 -20.85
N GLY A 154 7.15 -16.33 -20.31
CA GLY A 154 7.06 -15.94 -18.89
C GLY A 154 5.68 -16.11 -18.27
N VAL A 155 5.62 -16.00 -16.94
CA VAL A 155 4.37 -16.06 -16.17
C VAL A 155 3.87 -14.65 -15.90
N MET A 156 2.62 -14.37 -16.26
CA MET A 156 1.96 -13.09 -15.98
C MET A 156 1.11 -13.21 -14.71
N VAL A 157 1.41 -12.43 -13.67
CA VAL A 157 0.63 -12.38 -12.43
C VAL A 157 -0.01 -11.01 -12.29
N VAL A 158 -1.28 -10.97 -11.87
CA VAL A 158 -1.91 -9.71 -11.46
C VAL A 158 -1.88 -9.65 -9.93
N LYS A 159 -1.09 -8.73 -9.37
CA LYS A 159 -1.07 -8.47 -7.93
C LYS A 159 -1.99 -7.31 -7.58
N THR A 160 -2.80 -7.48 -6.55
CA THR A 160 -3.67 -6.44 -5.98
C THR A 160 -3.45 -6.38 -4.47
N PHE A 161 -3.18 -5.20 -3.93
CA PHE A 161 -3.12 -4.93 -2.49
C PHE A 161 -4.25 -4.00 -2.08
N LEU A 162 -4.93 -4.35 -0.99
CA LEU A 162 -6.00 -3.57 -0.40
C LEU A 162 -5.63 -3.25 1.05
N GLY A 163 -5.68 -1.98 1.43
CA GLY A 163 -5.43 -1.52 2.79
C GLY A 163 -6.61 -0.73 3.32
N ARG A 164 -7.00 -1.00 4.57
CA ARG A 164 -8.10 -0.30 5.24
C ARG A 164 -7.76 0.00 6.70
N VAL A 165 -7.99 1.24 7.08
CA VAL A 165 -8.10 1.70 8.48
C VAL A 165 -9.38 2.54 8.58
N PRO A 166 -9.92 2.83 9.77
CA PRO A 166 -11.11 3.68 9.87
C PRO A 166 -10.91 5.01 9.12
N GLY A 167 -11.79 5.25 8.15
CA GLY A 167 -11.87 6.50 7.39
C GLY A 167 -11.02 6.51 6.11
N HIS A 168 -10.20 5.48 5.89
CA HIS A 168 -9.27 5.42 4.77
C HIS A 168 -9.18 4.04 4.15
N TYR A 169 -9.18 4.04 2.83
CA TYR A 169 -8.99 2.85 2.02
C TYR A 169 -8.07 3.14 0.83
N ILE A 170 -7.13 2.23 0.57
CA ILE A 170 -6.24 2.30 -0.59
C ILE A 170 -6.25 0.94 -1.28
N ALA A 171 -6.42 0.93 -2.59
CA ALA A 171 -6.28 -0.25 -3.43
C ALA A 171 -5.25 0.01 -4.53
N LEU A 172 -4.31 -0.92 -4.71
CA LEU A 172 -3.32 -0.89 -5.79
C LEU A 172 -3.38 -2.19 -6.58
N ARG A 173 -3.22 -2.12 -7.91
CA ARG A 173 -3.07 -3.29 -8.78
C ARG A 173 -1.94 -3.07 -9.78
N GLN A 174 -1.17 -4.12 -10.00
CA GLN A 174 -0.12 -4.16 -11.01
C GLN A 174 -0.09 -5.52 -11.69
N THR A 175 -0.07 -5.52 -13.03
CA THR A 175 0.29 -6.71 -13.80
C THR A 175 1.80 -6.86 -13.79
N GLN A 176 2.30 -8.06 -13.52
CA GLN A 176 3.72 -8.36 -13.40
C GLN A 176 4.06 -9.57 -14.27
N TRP A 177 5.23 -9.56 -14.88
CA TRP A 177 5.75 -10.63 -15.71
C TRP A 177 7.04 -11.17 -15.10
N TYR A 178 7.06 -12.47 -14.88
CA TYR A 178 8.18 -13.23 -14.37
C TYR A 178 8.77 -14.05 -15.50
N GLN A 179 10.08 -13.93 -15.73
CA GLN A 179 10.78 -14.67 -16.76
C GLN A 179 12.09 -15.22 -16.22
N GLU A 180 12.30 -16.53 -16.35
CA GLU A 180 13.61 -17.13 -16.10
C GLU A 180 14.55 -16.82 -17.27
N LYS A 181 15.71 -16.24 -16.97
CA LYS A 181 16.76 -15.95 -17.95
C LYS A 181 18.05 -16.62 -17.53
N GLN A 182 18.85 -17.04 -18.50
CA GLN A 182 20.20 -17.52 -18.24
C GLN A 182 21.16 -16.34 -18.19
N VAL A 183 21.78 -16.11 -17.03
CA VAL A 183 22.82 -15.10 -16.82
C VAL A 183 24.05 -15.83 -16.28
N ASP A 184 25.17 -15.75 -17.00
CA ASP A 184 26.41 -16.47 -16.69
C ASP A 184 26.21 -17.98 -16.44
N GLY A 185 25.31 -18.60 -17.23
CA GLY A 185 24.98 -20.03 -17.14
C GLY A 185 24.15 -20.42 -15.91
N LYS A 186 23.57 -19.45 -15.19
CA LYS A 186 22.65 -19.70 -14.08
C LYS A 186 21.24 -19.17 -14.41
N PRO A 187 20.18 -19.90 -14.02
CA PRO A 187 18.83 -19.38 -14.11
C PRO A 187 18.64 -18.24 -13.11
N VAL A 188 18.21 -17.09 -13.61
CA VAL A 188 17.86 -15.90 -12.85
C VAL A 188 16.42 -15.55 -13.17
N LEU A 189 15.57 -15.47 -12.15
CA LEU A 189 14.21 -15.00 -12.30
C LEU A 189 14.23 -13.47 -12.41
N THR A 190 13.75 -12.94 -13.52
CA THR A 190 13.59 -11.50 -13.75
C THR A 190 12.12 -11.12 -13.63
N LYS A 191 11.85 -9.96 -13.04
CA LYS A 191 10.52 -9.42 -12.83
C LYS A 191 10.39 -8.07 -13.53
N ALA A 192 9.29 -7.88 -14.24
CA ALA A 192 8.89 -6.58 -14.78
C ALA A 192 7.43 -6.32 -14.42
N GLY A 193 7.08 -5.10 -14.04
CA GLY A 193 5.73 -4.66 -13.74
C GLY A 193 5.21 -3.72 -14.82
N GLY A 194 3.90 -3.75 -15.05
CA GLY A 194 3.20 -2.75 -15.84
C GLY A 194 2.93 -1.49 -15.02
N GLU A 195 2.19 -0.57 -15.62
CA GLU A 195 1.63 0.59 -14.92
C GLU A 195 0.80 0.15 -13.71
N VAL A 196 0.92 0.90 -12.62
CA VAL A 196 0.12 0.67 -11.41
C VAL A 196 -1.20 1.42 -11.54
N SER A 197 -2.30 0.71 -11.32
CA SER A 197 -3.61 1.34 -11.10
C SER A 197 -3.86 1.47 -9.61
N GLY A 198 -4.41 2.60 -9.19
CA GLY A 198 -4.60 2.94 -7.79
C GLY A 198 -5.95 3.57 -7.53
N ARG A 199 -6.44 3.39 -6.31
CA ARG A 199 -7.68 3.99 -5.81
C ARG A 199 -7.50 4.38 -4.35
N ARG A 200 -7.95 5.58 -3.99
CA ARG A 200 -8.00 6.07 -2.62
C ARG A 200 -9.40 6.53 -2.30
N GLU A 201 -9.98 5.97 -1.26
CA GLU A 201 -11.33 6.30 -0.79
C GLU A 201 -11.27 6.75 0.66
N ILE A 202 -12.16 7.67 1.01
CA ILE A 202 -12.27 8.23 2.35
C ILE A 202 -13.74 8.31 2.77
N TRP A 203 -13.99 8.20 4.07
CA TRP A 203 -15.32 8.35 4.65
C TRP A 203 -15.20 8.95 6.05
N ASP A 204 -16.33 9.40 6.60
CA ASP A 204 -16.39 9.80 8.01
C ASP A 204 -16.40 8.54 8.87
N ALA A 205 -15.26 8.23 9.48
CA ALA A 205 -15.12 7.06 10.33
C ALA A 205 -15.95 7.09 11.63
N THR A 206 -16.38 8.27 12.09
CA THR A 206 -17.20 8.38 13.32
C THR A 206 -18.65 8.01 13.07
N THR A 207 -19.15 8.23 11.85
CA THR A 207 -20.52 7.92 11.42
C THR A 207 -20.61 6.70 10.51
N GLY A 208 -19.50 6.31 9.87
CA GLY A 208 -19.46 5.28 8.83
C GLY A 208 -20.04 5.74 7.49
N GLN A 209 -20.31 7.04 7.32
CA GLN A 209 -21.04 7.60 6.17
C GLN A 209 -20.14 8.48 5.28
N ASN A 210 -20.72 9.01 4.20
CA ASN A 210 -20.08 9.95 3.28
C ASN A 210 -18.82 9.39 2.59
N ALA A 211 -18.86 8.10 2.23
CA ALA A 211 -17.79 7.48 1.48
C ALA A 211 -17.65 8.14 0.10
N THR A 212 -16.43 8.55 -0.25
CA THR A 212 -16.11 9.20 -1.52
C THR A 212 -14.81 8.68 -2.10
N VAL A 213 -14.74 8.61 -3.42
CA VAL A 213 -13.52 8.30 -4.16
C VAL A 213 -12.70 9.59 -4.26
N LYS A 214 -11.55 9.64 -3.58
CA LYS A 214 -10.64 10.78 -3.64
C LYS A 214 -9.74 10.70 -4.88
N TYR A 215 -9.24 9.51 -5.19
CA TYR A 215 -8.46 9.25 -6.41
C TYR A 215 -8.85 7.90 -7.02
N ALA A 216 -8.92 7.86 -8.35
CA ALA A 216 -8.98 6.64 -9.16
C ALA A 216 -8.08 6.87 -10.38
N VAL A 217 -6.97 6.15 -10.47
CA VAL A 217 -5.87 6.42 -11.41
C VAL A 217 -5.35 5.14 -12.05
N GLY A 218 -4.90 5.23 -13.31
CA GLY A 218 -4.45 4.07 -14.09
C GLY A 218 -5.60 3.35 -14.80
N ALA A 219 -5.26 2.47 -15.75
CA ALA A 219 -6.23 1.86 -16.66
C ALA A 219 -7.22 0.89 -15.99
N GLU A 220 -6.84 0.30 -14.86
CA GLU A 220 -7.63 -0.71 -14.14
C GLU A 220 -8.32 -0.13 -12.89
N CYS A 221 -8.35 1.19 -12.72
CA CYS A 221 -8.85 1.81 -11.48
C CYS A 221 -10.34 1.54 -11.20
N ASP A 222 -11.14 1.39 -12.25
CA ASP A 222 -12.56 1.05 -12.16
C ASP A 222 -12.80 -0.44 -11.87
N ASN A 223 -11.80 -1.29 -12.12
CA ASN A 223 -11.83 -2.72 -11.84
C ASN A 223 -11.22 -3.08 -10.47
N LEU A 224 -10.81 -2.08 -9.69
CA LEU A 224 -10.35 -2.26 -8.32
C LEU A 224 -11.55 -2.39 -7.37
N PRO A 225 -11.48 -3.26 -6.35
CA PRO A 225 -12.47 -3.27 -5.27
C PRO A 225 -12.64 -1.88 -4.66
N SER A 226 -13.87 -1.53 -4.31
CA SER A 226 -14.25 -0.18 -3.88
C SER A 226 -15.23 -0.26 -2.73
N LEU A 227 -14.93 0.38 -1.60
CA LEU A 227 -15.86 0.50 -0.47
C LEU A 227 -17.01 1.46 -0.82
N VAL A 228 -16.78 2.45 -1.67
CA VAL A 228 -17.80 3.39 -2.13
C VAL A 228 -18.82 2.71 -3.05
N ALA A 229 -18.33 1.98 -4.06
CA ALA A 229 -19.20 1.22 -4.96
C ALA A 229 -19.82 0.01 -4.24
N ALA A 230 -19.22 -0.44 -3.14
CA ALA A 230 -19.70 -1.58 -2.39
C ALA A 230 -21.12 -1.39 -1.84
N GLY A 231 -21.60 -0.18 -1.53
CA GLY A 231 -23.01 0.10 -1.20
C GLY A 231 -23.80 -1.06 -0.53
N GLU A 232 -24.90 -1.50 -1.16
CA GLU A 232 -25.65 -2.75 -0.82
C GLU A 232 -25.06 -4.02 -1.46
N SER A 233 -23.97 -3.90 -2.21
CA SER A 233 -23.29 -5.04 -2.84
C SER A 233 -22.59 -5.94 -1.80
N LEU A 234 -22.57 -7.23 -2.08
CA LEU A 234 -21.88 -8.23 -1.27
C LEU A 234 -20.36 -8.24 -1.48
N GLN A 235 -19.77 -7.20 -2.10
CA GLN A 235 -18.35 -7.18 -2.48
C GLN A 235 -17.43 -7.45 -1.28
N PHE A 236 -17.78 -6.91 -0.10
CA PHE A 236 -17.06 -7.09 1.16
C PHE A 236 -17.89 -7.91 2.18
N SER A 237 -18.68 -8.88 1.71
CA SER A 237 -19.51 -9.70 2.60
C SER A 237 -18.68 -10.41 3.68
N GLY A 238 -19.12 -10.29 4.94
CA GLY A 238 -18.44 -10.85 6.10
C GLY A 238 -17.19 -10.07 6.55
N GLU A 239 -16.94 -8.87 6.00
CA GLU A 239 -15.85 -8.00 6.45
C GLU A 239 -15.91 -7.80 7.97
N GLY A 240 -14.75 -7.94 8.62
CA GLY A 240 -14.65 -7.78 10.07
C GLY A 240 -15.14 -8.99 10.86
N GLU A 241 -15.44 -10.11 10.21
CA GLU A 241 -15.88 -11.35 10.86
C GLU A 241 -15.12 -12.58 10.32
N GLY A 242 -15.16 -13.67 11.08
CA GLY A 242 -14.68 -14.99 10.63
C GLY A 242 -13.26 -14.96 10.02
N PRO A 243 -13.07 -15.45 8.78
CA PRO A 243 -11.74 -15.52 8.14
C PRO A 243 -11.00 -14.19 8.04
N TRP A 244 -11.70 -13.05 7.97
CA TRP A 244 -11.08 -11.72 7.91
C TRP A 244 -10.21 -11.44 9.14
N ARG A 245 -10.59 -11.97 10.30
CA ARG A 245 -9.90 -11.78 11.59
C ARG A 245 -8.64 -12.63 11.75
N SER A 246 -8.29 -13.43 10.74
CA SER A 246 -7.24 -14.44 10.84
C SER A 246 -6.20 -14.27 9.74
N PRO A 247 -5.07 -13.57 10.00
CA PRO A 247 -3.98 -13.49 9.05
C PRO A 247 -3.56 -14.87 8.52
N GLY A 248 -3.29 -14.97 7.22
CA GLY A 248 -3.01 -16.22 6.52
C GLY A 248 -4.26 -16.97 6.01
N ARG A 249 -5.48 -16.50 6.29
CA ARG A 249 -6.71 -17.04 5.70
C ARG A 249 -7.10 -16.31 4.42
N VAL A 250 -7.87 -16.98 3.59
CA VAL A 250 -8.39 -16.42 2.34
C VAL A 250 -9.81 -15.90 2.52
N VAL A 251 -10.06 -14.71 1.98
CA VAL A 251 -11.39 -14.10 1.82
C VAL A 251 -11.67 -13.89 0.33
N ILE A 252 -12.94 -13.77 -0.03
CA ILE A 252 -13.36 -13.53 -1.41
C ILE A 252 -13.96 -12.14 -1.50
N ILE A 253 -13.45 -11.32 -2.42
CA ILE A 253 -13.92 -9.98 -2.70
C ILE A 253 -14.16 -9.90 -4.20
N ASP A 254 -15.41 -9.68 -4.59
CA ASP A 254 -15.81 -9.62 -6.01
C ASP A 254 -15.37 -10.83 -6.85
N GLY A 255 -15.50 -12.03 -6.28
CA GLY A 255 -15.05 -13.27 -6.92
C GLY A 255 -13.52 -13.48 -6.95
N MET A 256 -12.73 -12.49 -6.53
CA MET A 256 -11.28 -12.61 -6.40
C MET A 256 -10.89 -13.09 -5.01
N ARG A 257 -9.85 -13.92 -4.94
CA ARG A 257 -9.33 -14.50 -3.70
C ARG A 257 -8.22 -13.61 -3.14
N PHE A 258 -8.32 -13.29 -1.85
CA PHE A 258 -7.37 -12.45 -1.14
C PHE A 258 -6.89 -13.14 0.12
N LEU A 259 -5.59 -13.16 0.33
CA LEU A 259 -4.96 -13.55 1.57
C LEU A 259 -5.01 -12.39 2.56
N VAL A 260 -5.52 -12.64 3.76
CA VAL A 260 -5.46 -11.68 4.88
C VAL A 260 -4.01 -11.58 5.33
N ARG A 261 -3.34 -10.46 5.02
CA ARG A 261 -1.95 -10.23 5.44
C ARG A 261 -1.87 -9.72 6.87
N ALA A 262 -2.79 -8.82 7.24
CA ALA A 262 -2.92 -8.31 8.59
C ALA A 262 -4.38 -8.00 8.92
N PHE A 263 -4.74 -8.16 10.19
CA PHE A 263 -6.02 -7.72 10.75
C PHE A 263 -5.78 -7.29 12.20
N GLU A 264 -6.33 -6.15 12.59
CA GLU A 264 -6.28 -5.63 13.95
C GLU A 264 -7.67 -5.12 14.37
N GLU A 265 -8.12 -5.52 15.55
CA GLU A 265 -9.22 -4.85 16.23
C GLU A 265 -8.66 -3.68 17.02
N LEU A 266 -9.19 -2.49 16.77
CA LEU A 266 -8.62 -1.26 17.28
C LEU A 266 -9.22 -0.96 18.67
N PRO A 267 -8.41 -0.45 19.62
CA PRO A 267 -8.88 -0.10 20.97
C PRO A 267 -9.68 1.20 20.94
N LEU A 268 -10.82 1.19 20.27
CA LEU A 268 -11.71 2.33 20.05
C LEU A 268 -12.99 2.17 20.88
N THR A 269 -13.59 3.29 21.25
CA THR A 269 -14.92 3.29 21.88
C THR A 269 -15.99 3.15 20.80
N ILE A 270 -16.97 2.27 21.02
CA ILE A 270 -18.04 2.03 20.05
C ILE A 270 -19.18 3.02 20.34
N ASN A 271 -19.64 3.76 19.33
CA ASN A 271 -20.82 4.62 19.46
C ASN A 271 -22.08 3.76 19.55
N GLY A 272 -22.92 3.99 20.57
CA GLY A 272 -24.25 3.36 20.71
C GLY A 272 -24.36 2.21 21.72
N GLU A 273 -23.54 2.20 22.78
CA GLU A 273 -23.94 1.58 24.05
C GLU A 273 -24.97 2.43 24.80
#